data_AF-A0A348B699-F1
#
_entry.id   AF-A0A348B699-F1
#
_cell.length_a   1.000
_cell.length_b   1.000
_cell.length_c   1.000
_cell.angle_alpha   90.00
_cell.angle_beta   90.00
_cell.angle_gamma   90.00
#
_symmetry.space_group_name_H-M   'P 1'
#
loop_
_entity.id
_entity.type
_entity.pdbx_description
1 polymer ?
#
loop_
_entity_poly.entity_id
_entity_poly.type
_entity_poly.pdbx_seq_one_letter_code
_entity_poly.pdbx_strand_id
1 'polypeptide(L)'
;MIVFYAIGEREKAKELVRIVTKTRWKTISKYAVKVSSSSLGPTVIIFRPTMAGLAVALWLKQRADELQMMSAVGWFQPVESYPDKVVKAAEAGLRRGLMSALDVPWSP
;
A
#
# COMPACT_ATOMS: atom_id res chain seq x y z
N MET A 1 -8.55 7.75 -7.13
CA MET A 1 -7.20 7.16 -7.02
C MET A 1 -7.07 6.58 -5.63
N ILE A 2 -6.32 5.50 -5.46
CA ILE A 2 -6.15 4.88 -4.13
C ILE A 2 -4.96 5.57 -3.45
N VAL A 3 -5.11 5.93 -2.19
CA VAL A 3 -4.09 6.64 -1.40
C VAL A 3 -3.77 5.79 -0.18
N PHE A 4 -2.51 5.40 -0.06
CA PHE A 4 -1.94 4.91 1.19
C PHE A 4 -1.29 6.08 1.92
N TYR A 5 -1.56 6.18 3.22
CA TYR A 5 -0.97 7.14 4.12
C TYR A 5 -0.46 6.42 5.37
N ALA A 6 0.74 6.78 5.83
CA ALA A 6 1.25 6.36 7.12
C ALA A 6 2.13 7.44 7.77
N ILE A 7 1.99 7.60 9.09
CA ILE A 7 2.83 8.48 9.90
C ILE A 7 3.19 7.78 11.22
N GLY A 8 4.40 8.02 11.70
CA GLY A 8 4.89 7.45 12.95
C GLY A 8 6.23 8.03 13.32
N GLU A 9 6.80 7.53 14.41
CA GLU A 9 8.12 7.93 14.89
C GLU A 9 9.21 7.66 13.83
N ARG A 10 10.31 8.41 13.92
CA ARG A 10 11.40 8.40 12.95
C ARG A 10 11.93 7.00 12.62
N GLU A 11 12.15 6.15 13.62
CA GLU A 11 12.71 4.81 13.37
C GLU A 11 11.73 3.89 12.62
N LYS A 12 10.43 3.97 12.96
CA LYS A 12 9.35 3.25 12.27
C LYS A 12 9.19 3.76 10.84
N ALA A 13 9.22 5.07 10.65
CA ALA A 13 9.15 5.71 9.33
C ALA A 13 10.34 5.32 8.43
N LYS A 14 11.56 5.28 8.96
CA LYS A 14 12.74 4.77 8.24
C LYS A 14 12.55 3.33 7.76
N GLU A 15 12.01 2.45 8.62
CA GLU A 15 11.81 1.05 8.24
C GLU A 15 10.73 0.92 7.16
N LEU A 16 9.63 1.67 7.25
CA LEU A 16 8.63 1.70 6.18
C LEU A 16 9.23 2.22 4.85
N VAL A 17 10.04 3.28 4.89
CA VAL A 17 10.79 3.77 3.72
C VAL A 17 11.69 2.68 3.16
N ARG A 18 12.37 1.90 4.01
CA ARG A 18 13.22 0.77 3.59
C ARG A 18 12.39 -0.31 2.89
N ILE A 19 11.24 -0.67 3.43
CA ILE A 19 10.30 -1.61 2.81
C ILE A 19 9.88 -1.13 1.42
N VAL A 20 9.48 0.14 1.31
CA VAL A 20 9.01 0.75 0.07
C VAL A 20 10.10 0.82 -1.00
N THR A 21 11.29 1.32 -0.62
CA THR A 21 12.34 1.69 -1.58
C THR A 21 13.36 0.57 -1.84
N LYS A 22 13.59 -0.34 -0.88
CA LYS A 22 14.62 -1.39 -1.02
C LYS A 22 14.00 -2.79 -1.14
N THR A 23 13.03 -3.12 -0.30
CA THR A 23 12.52 -4.50 -0.22
C THR A 23 11.46 -4.82 -1.28
N ARG A 24 10.55 -3.88 -1.55
CA ARG A 24 9.37 -4.12 -2.42
C ARG A 24 9.20 -3.09 -3.54
N TRP A 25 10.24 -2.32 -3.86
CA TRP A 25 10.20 -1.26 -4.87
C TRP A 25 9.56 -1.69 -6.20
N LYS A 26 10.01 -2.79 -6.80
CA LYS A 26 9.50 -3.26 -8.11
C LYS A 26 8.00 -3.56 -8.08
N THR A 27 7.49 -4.06 -6.95
CA THR A 27 6.06 -4.38 -6.80
C THR A 27 5.25 -3.11 -6.60
N ILE A 28 5.72 -2.20 -5.74
CA ILE A 28 5.02 -0.95 -5.42
C ILE A 28 5.01 -0.01 -6.62
N SER A 29 6.19 0.25 -7.21
CA SER A 29 6.35 1.18 -8.35
C SER A 29 5.54 0.77 -9.58
N LYS A 30 5.29 -0.54 -9.79
CA LYS A 30 4.46 -1.02 -10.91
C LYS A 30 3.02 -0.51 -10.84
N TYR A 31 2.45 -0.37 -9.64
CA TYR A 31 1.05 0.02 -9.45
C TYR A 31 0.90 1.45 -8.91
N ALA A 32 1.98 2.03 -8.39
CA ALA A 32 2.00 3.41 -7.92
C ALA A 32 2.01 4.41 -9.10
N VAL A 33 1.25 5.48 -8.93
CA VAL A 33 1.34 6.69 -9.75
C VAL A 33 2.33 7.68 -9.14
N LYS A 34 2.35 7.78 -7.81
CA LYS A 34 3.28 8.65 -7.08
C LYS A 34 3.68 7.99 -5.76
N VAL A 35 4.98 8.02 -5.47
CA VAL A 35 5.55 7.58 -4.19
C VAL A 35 6.19 8.79 -3.54
N SER A 36 5.70 9.19 -2.38
CA SER A 36 6.31 10.21 -1.54
C SER A 36 6.54 9.60 -0.18
N SER A 37 7.76 9.14 0.08
CA SER A 37 8.14 8.53 1.35
C SER A 37 9.17 9.39 2.06
N SER A 38 9.02 9.52 3.38
CA SER A 38 9.91 10.33 4.21
C SER A 38 10.23 9.58 5.50
N SER A 39 11.49 9.64 5.92
CA SER A 39 11.94 9.11 7.21
C SER A 39 11.68 10.08 8.37
N LEU A 40 11.17 11.28 8.08
CA LEU A 40 10.95 12.38 9.03
C LEU A 40 9.50 12.90 8.99
N GLY A 41 8.67 12.39 8.09
CA GLY A 41 7.31 12.88 7.85
C GLY A 41 6.41 11.75 7.33
N PRO A 42 5.20 12.09 6.85
CA PRO A 42 4.28 11.08 6.37
C PRO A 42 4.81 10.40 5.11
N THR A 43 4.52 9.10 5.00
CA THR A 43 4.64 8.36 3.76
C THR A 43 3.28 8.34 3.07
N VAL A 44 3.23 8.89 1.86
CA VAL A 44 2.04 8.96 1.01
C VAL A 44 2.33 8.29 -0.32
N ILE A 45 1.51 7.31 -0.68
CA ILE A 45 1.63 6.62 -1.98
C ILE A 45 0.28 6.61 -2.67
N ILE A 46 0.26 7.11 -3.90
CA ILE A 46 -0.92 7.14 -4.75
C ILE A 46 -0.81 5.98 -5.73
N PHE A 47 -1.82 5.14 -5.80
CA PHE A 47 -1.91 4.00 -6.69
C PHE A 47 -2.96 4.21 -7.79
N ARG A 48 -2.75 3.50 -8.90
CA ARG A 48 -3.75 3.38 -9.96
C ARG A 48 -5.05 2.80 -9.37
N PRO A 49 -6.22 3.20 -9.91
CA PRO A 49 -7.52 2.72 -9.46
C PRO A 49 -7.78 1.28 -9.94
N THR A 50 -6.98 0.33 -9.48
CA THR A 50 -7.10 -1.10 -9.81
C THR A 50 -7.12 -1.94 -8.55
N MET A 51 -7.68 -3.16 -8.61
CA MET A 51 -7.64 -4.08 -7.46
C MET A 51 -6.21 -4.42 -7.04
N ALA A 52 -5.27 -4.49 -8.00
CA ALA A 52 -3.85 -4.67 -7.72
C ALA A 52 -3.28 -3.47 -6.95
N GLY A 53 -3.62 -2.24 -7.35
CA GLY A 53 -3.26 -1.03 -6.60
C GLY A 53 -3.81 -1.07 -5.17
N LEU A 54 -5.07 -1.51 -5.01
CA LEU A 54 -5.70 -1.66 -3.69
C LEU A 54 -5.00 -2.70 -2.82
N ALA A 55 -4.60 -3.84 -3.41
CA ALA A 55 -3.91 -4.91 -2.69
C ALA A 55 -2.54 -4.45 -2.19
N VAL A 56 -1.80 -3.67 -2.99
CA VAL A 56 -0.52 -3.09 -2.53
C VAL A 56 -0.75 -2.08 -1.42
N ALA A 57 -1.77 -1.23 -1.54
CA ALA A 57 -2.10 -0.25 -0.50
C ALA A 57 -2.48 -0.92 0.83
N LEU A 58 -3.33 -1.95 0.77
CA LEU A 58 -3.72 -2.75 1.95
C LEU A 58 -2.51 -3.47 2.57
N TRP A 59 -1.66 -4.07 1.75
CA TRP A 59 -0.44 -4.71 2.25
C TRP A 59 0.50 -3.72 2.96
N LEU A 60 0.66 -2.52 2.41
CA LEU A 60 1.43 -1.45 3.06
C LEU A 60 0.80 -0.99 4.37
N LYS A 61 -0.54 -0.89 4.42
CA LYS A 61 -1.28 -0.63 5.67
C LYS A 61 -0.93 -1.66 6.73
N GLN A 62 -1.01 -2.95 6.39
CA GLN A 62 -0.65 -4.04 7.31
C GLN A 62 0.80 -3.93 7.79
N ARG A 63 1.77 -3.60 6.91
CA ARG A 63 3.16 -3.39 7.33
C ARG A 63 3.31 -2.17 8.25
N ALA A 64 2.62 -1.08 7.97
CA ALA A 64 2.65 0.11 8.81
C ALA A 64 2.00 -0.15 10.19
N ASP A 65 0.91 -0.91 10.22
CA ASP A 65 0.23 -1.31 11.46
C ASP A 65 1.12 -2.24 12.31
N GLU A 66 1.84 -3.17 11.69
CA GLU A 66 2.86 -4.00 12.37
C GLU A 66 4.00 -3.16 12.97
N LEU A 67 4.38 -2.07 12.29
CA LEU A 67 5.33 -1.08 12.81
C LEU A 67 4.71 -0.15 13.86
N GLN A 68 3.44 -0.36 14.25
CA GLN A 68 2.69 0.51 15.16
C GLN A 68 2.68 1.97 14.71
N MET A 69 2.52 2.19 13.41
CA MET A 69 2.33 3.51 12.81
C MET A 69 0.83 3.79 12.66
N MET A 70 0.45 5.07 12.67
CA MET A 70 -0.91 5.45 12.26
C MET A 70 -0.98 5.38 10.75
N SER A 71 -1.86 4.53 10.21
CA SER A 71 -1.95 4.28 8.78
C SER A 71 -3.39 4.21 8.28
N ALA A 72 -3.60 4.56 7.01
CA ALA A 72 -4.89 4.52 6.36
C ALA A 72 -4.75 4.21 4.86
N VAL A 73 -5.77 3.57 4.31
CA VAL A 73 -5.98 3.46 2.86
C VAL A 73 -7.29 4.15 2.54
N GLY A 74 -7.25 5.08 1.61
CA GLY A 74 -8.39 5.88 1.21
C GLY A 74 -8.49 6.03 -0.29
N TRP A 75 -9.60 6.61 -0.72
CA TRP A 75 -9.76 7.14 -2.07
C TRP A 75 -10.17 8.60 -2.00
N PHE A 76 -11.46 8.84 -1.71
CA PHE A 76 -11.99 10.14 -1.26
C PHE A 76 -12.31 10.11 0.23
N GLN A 77 -12.66 8.92 0.73
CA GLN A 77 -12.89 8.59 2.13
C GLN A 77 -12.07 7.35 2.49
N PRO A 78 -11.92 7.02 3.79
CA PRO A 78 -11.32 5.76 4.22
C PRO A 78 -12.03 4.57 3.60
N VAL A 79 -11.26 3.57 3.15
CA VAL A 79 -11.82 2.32 2.64
C VAL A 79 -12.06 1.38 3.83
N GLU A 80 -13.33 1.11 4.11
CA GLU A 80 -13.76 0.30 5.26
C GLU A 80 -13.82 -1.20 4.94
N SER A 81 -14.06 -1.57 3.68
CA SER A 81 -14.14 -2.96 3.23
C SER A 81 -13.32 -3.19 1.97
N TYR A 82 -12.77 -4.40 1.86
CA TYR A 82 -11.89 -4.79 0.76
C TYR A 82 -12.45 -6.06 0.11
N PRO A 83 -12.42 -6.18 -1.23
CA PRO A 83 -12.78 -7.43 -1.89
C PRO A 83 -11.91 -8.60 -1.42
N ASP A 84 -12.48 -9.80 -1.25
CA ASP A 84 -11.76 -10.99 -0.75
C ASP A 84 -10.46 -11.29 -1.52
N LYS A 85 -10.48 -11.12 -2.85
CA LYS A 85 -9.31 -11.37 -3.69
C LYS A 85 -8.16 -10.40 -3.38
N VAL A 86 -8.49 -9.17 -2.99
CA VAL A 86 -7.53 -8.13 -2.58
C VAL A 86 -6.92 -8.49 -1.21
N VAL A 87 -7.76 -8.90 -0.26
CA VAL A 87 -7.32 -9.35 1.07
C VAL A 87 -6.37 -10.54 0.96
N LYS A 88 -6.78 -11.58 0.23
CA LYS A 88 -5.96 -12.77 -0.03
C LYS A 88 -4.63 -12.44 -0.68
N ALA A 89 -4.60 -11.51 -1.63
CA ALA A 89 -3.36 -11.11 -2.29
C ALA A 89 -2.41 -10.35 -1.36
N ALA A 90 -2.94 -9.47 -0.50
CA ALA A 90 -2.17 -8.76 0.51
C ALA A 90 -1.57 -9.75 1.53
N GLU A 91 -2.38 -10.62 2.11
CA GLU A 91 -1.94 -11.62 3.09
C GLU A 91 -0.90 -12.61 2.51
N ALA A 92 -1.06 -12.99 1.24
CA ALA A 92 -0.10 -13.84 0.54
C ALA A 92 1.22 -13.13 0.18
N GLY A 93 1.42 -11.87 0.57
CA GLY A 93 2.64 -11.11 0.30
C GLY A 93 2.78 -10.68 -1.16
N LEU A 94 1.66 -10.40 -1.84
CA LEU A 94 1.60 -9.86 -3.20
C LEU A 94 2.23 -10.78 -4.27
N ARG A 95 2.02 -12.10 -4.17
CA ARG A 95 2.54 -13.08 -5.15
C ARG A 95 2.14 -12.72 -6.57
N ARG A 96 3.09 -12.80 -7.51
CA ARG A 96 2.94 -12.36 -8.91
C ARG A 96 1.68 -12.89 -9.59
N GLY A 97 1.37 -14.18 -9.44
CA GLY A 97 0.20 -14.81 -10.07
C GLY A 97 -1.14 -14.29 -9.54
N LEU A 98 -1.23 -13.96 -8.25
CA LEU A 98 -2.43 -13.33 -7.69
C LEU A 98 -2.56 -11.89 -8.18
N MET A 99 -1.45 -11.15 -8.20
CA MET A 99 -1.43 -9.75 -8.61
C MET A 99 -1.79 -9.54 -10.08
N SER A 100 -1.40 -10.45 -10.99
CA SER A 100 -1.77 -10.34 -12.41
C SER A 100 -3.27 -10.45 -12.65
N ALA A 101 -3.98 -11.27 -11.86
CA ALA A 101 -5.44 -11.38 -11.95
C ALA A 101 -6.17 -10.16 -11.39
N LEU A 102 -5.48 -9.29 -10.66
CA LEU A 102 -6.03 -8.09 -10.03
C LEU A 102 -5.74 -6.80 -10.80
N ASP A 103 -5.08 -6.86 -11.97
CA ASP A 103 -4.84 -5.67 -12.81
C ASP A 103 -6.10 -5.29 -13.61
N VAL A 104 -7.21 -5.18 -12.89
CA VAL A 104 -8.53 -4.75 -13.38
C VAL A 104 -8.94 -3.47 -12.65
N PRO A 105 -9.68 -2.55 -13.30
CA PRO A 105 -10.17 -1.34 -12.68
C PRO A 105 -10.98 -1.64 -11.41
N TRP A 106 -10.84 -0.77 -10.41
CA TRP A 106 -11.60 -0.82 -9.17
C TRP A 106 -11.90 0.58 -8.67
N SER A 107 -13.09 0.75 -8.13
CA SER A 107 -13.53 1.90 -7.34
C SER A 107 -14.41 1.38 -6.19
N PRO A 108 -14.38 2.05 -5.03
CA PRO A 108 -15.29 1.75 -3.92
C PRO A 108 -16.75 2.08 -4.25
#